data_AF-A0A7J4DHJ5-F1
#
_entry.id   AF-A0A7J4DHJ5-F1
#
_cell.length_a   1.000
_cell.length_b   1.000
_cell.length_c   1.000
_cell.angle_alpha   90.00
_cell.angle_beta   90.00
_cell.angle_gamma   90.00
#
_symmetry.space_group_name_H-M   'P 1'
#
loop_
_entity.id
_entity.type
_entity.pdbx_description
1 polymer ?
#
loop_
_entity_poly.entity_id
_entity_poly.type
_entity_poly.pdbx_seq_one_letter_code
_entity_poly.pdbx_strand_id
1 'polypeptide(L)'
;MEVRAEGHDGSEMVWRVADYGGDDGSSMARSTGMVTVCCVEEWLADPDMLPLGVHAPETLAPEVVGRIIDTMRSEGVRIEGPEIGS
;
A
#
# COMPACT_ATOMS: atom_id res chain seq x y z
N MET A 1 2.74 -11.27 -4.70
CA MET A 1 3.65 -10.33 -5.37
C MET A 1 4.88 -10.13 -4.49
N GLU A 2 6.05 -9.89 -5.09
CA GLU A 2 7.28 -9.61 -4.35
C GLU A 2 7.93 -8.35 -4.93
N VAL A 3 8.43 -7.48 -4.04
CA VAL A 3 9.20 -6.28 -4.37
C VAL A 3 10.55 -6.40 -3.67
N ARG A 4 11.64 -6.12 -4.40
CA ARG A 4 13.01 -6.17 -3.87
C ARG A 4 13.74 -4.87 -4.17
N ALA A 5 14.52 -4.40 -3.21
CA ALA A 5 15.43 -3.27 -3.38
C ALA A 5 16.83 -3.68 -2.90
N GLU A 6 17.85 -3.35 -3.69
CA GLU A 6 19.26 -3.66 -3.41
C GLU A 6 20.05 -2.34 -3.27
N GLY A 7 20.77 -2.19 -2.17
CA GLY A 7 21.67 -1.07 -1.91
C GLY A 7 23.03 -1.29 -2.58
N HIS A 8 23.76 -0.20 -2.84
CA HIS A 8 25.11 -0.26 -3.40
C HIS A 8 26.12 -1.01 -2.50
N ASP A 9 25.82 -1.16 -1.21
CA ASP A 9 26.59 -1.91 -0.22
C ASP A 9 26.23 -3.41 -0.17
N GLY A 10 25.31 -3.86 -1.03
CA GLY A 10 24.80 -5.23 -1.06
C GLY A 10 23.72 -5.53 -0.02
N SER A 11 23.21 -4.51 0.70
CA SER A 11 22.02 -4.67 1.54
C SER A 11 20.78 -4.93 0.69
N GLU A 12 19.87 -5.78 1.17
CA GLU A 12 18.62 -6.10 0.48
C GLU A 12 17.43 -5.82 1.39
N MET A 13 16.37 -5.25 0.81
CA MET A 13 15.05 -5.16 1.41
C MET A 13 14.05 -5.89 0.51
N VAL A 14 13.23 -6.75 1.11
CA VAL A 14 12.23 -7.55 0.39
C VAL A 14 10.87 -7.37 1.04
N TRP A 15 9.88 -7.04 0.21
CA TRP A 15 8.48 -7.02 0.59
C TRP A 15 7.72 -8.12 -0.14
N ARG A 16 6.84 -8.81 0.57
CA ARG A 16 5.96 -9.86 0.03
C ARG A 16 4.52 -9.53 0.35
N VAL A 17 3.69 -9.54 -0.70
CA VAL A 17 2.25 -9.32 -0.60
C VAL A 17 1.53 -10.59 -1.05
N ALA A 18 0.70 -11.15 -0.19
CA ALA A 18 -0.13 -12.30 -0.49
C ALA A 18 -1.58 -12.04 -0.09
N ASP A 19 -2.49 -12.32 -1.03
CA ASP A 19 -3.92 -12.20 -0.85
C ASP A 19 -4.62 -13.38 -1.52
N TYR A 20 -5.62 -13.95 -0.87
CA TYR A 20 -6.35 -15.13 -1.33
C TYR A 20 -7.81 -14.78 -1.54
N GLY A 21 -8.30 -14.90 -2.77
CA GLY A 21 -9.71 -14.62 -3.09
C GLY A 21 -10.65 -15.49 -2.25
N GLY A 22 -11.82 -14.94 -1.93
CA GLY A 22 -12.87 -15.61 -1.19
C GLY A 22 -14.10 -15.87 -2.04
N ASP A 23 -15.19 -16.29 -1.39
CA ASP A 23 -16.49 -16.49 -2.05
C ASP A 23 -17.13 -15.16 -2.54
N ASP A 24 -16.58 -14.03 -2.11
CA ASP A 24 -17.00 -12.66 -2.38
C ASP A 24 -16.27 -12.01 -3.57
N GLY A 25 -15.24 -12.66 -4.13
CA GLY A 25 -14.53 -12.14 -5.29
C GLY A 25 -13.06 -12.59 -5.39
N SER A 26 -12.41 -12.13 -6.46
CA SER A 26 -10.99 -12.43 -6.68
C SER A 26 -10.09 -11.60 -5.76
N SER A 27 -8.94 -12.16 -5.35
CA SER A 27 -7.92 -11.43 -4.60
C SER A 27 -7.44 -10.17 -5.33
N MET A 28 -7.37 -10.24 -6.66
CA MET A 28 -7.01 -9.10 -7.49
C MET A 28 -8.02 -7.95 -7.32
N ALA A 29 -9.33 -8.23 -7.38
CA ALA A 29 -10.36 -7.22 -7.22
C ALA A 29 -10.30 -6.60 -5.82
N ARG A 30 -10.18 -7.43 -4.78
CA ARG A 30 -10.09 -6.96 -3.39
C ARG A 30 -8.85 -6.09 -3.17
N SER A 31 -7.67 -6.61 -3.49
CA SER A 31 -6.40 -5.88 -3.27
C SER A 31 -6.36 -4.56 -4.03
N THR A 32 -6.83 -4.53 -5.28
CA THR A 32 -6.84 -3.30 -6.11
C THR A 32 -7.88 -2.29 -5.63
N GLY A 33 -9.10 -2.76 -5.34
CA GLY A 33 -10.17 -1.90 -4.85
C GLY A 33 -9.85 -1.30 -3.49
N MET A 34 -9.24 -2.07 -2.60
CA MET A 34 -8.87 -1.63 -1.26
C MET A 34 -7.86 -0.50 -1.28
N VAL A 35 -6.78 -0.61 -2.07
CA VAL A 35 -5.82 0.50 -2.25
C VAL A 35 -6.53 1.75 -2.76
N THR A 36 -7.45 1.60 -3.71
CA THR A 36 -8.22 2.73 -4.26
C THR A 36 -9.08 3.40 -3.19
N VAL A 37 -9.82 2.62 -2.40
CA VAL A 37 -10.65 3.13 -1.30
C VAL A 37 -9.79 3.82 -0.24
N CYS A 38 -8.68 3.20 0.18
CA CYS A 38 -7.80 3.78 1.18
C CYS A 38 -7.21 5.13 0.70
N CYS A 39 -6.80 5.26 -0.56
CA CYS A 39 -6.36 6.55 -1.11
C CYS A 39 -7.47 7.62 -1.06
N VAL A 40 -8.72 7.26 -1.33
CA VAL A 40 -9.86 8.19 -1.25
C VAL A 40 -10.15 8.57 0.19
N GLU A 41 -10.10 7.63 1.12
CA GLU A 41 -10.33 7.88 2.55
C GLU A 41 -9.25 8.80 3.14
N GLU A 42 -7.98 8.58 2.81
CA GLU A 42 -6.87 9.45 3.20
C GLU A 42 -7.06 10.87 2.63
N TRP A 43 -7.48 10.99 1.37
CA TRP A 43 -7.77 12.29 0.75
C TRP A 43 -8.98 13.00 1.36
N LEU A 44 -10.02 12.26 1.77
CA LEU A 44 -11.15 12.84 2.49
C LEU A 44 -10.76 13.30 3.89
N ALA A 45 -9.81 12.62 4.54
CA ALA A 45 -9.30 12.99 5.86
C ALA A 45 -8.36 14.22 5.80
N ASP A 46 -7.53 14.29 4.75
CA ASP A 46 -6.65 15.43 4.47
C ASP A 46 -6.72 15.82 2.98
N PRO A 47 -7.60 16.77 2.60
CA PRO A 47 -7.74 17.21 1.22
C PRO A 47 -6.50 17.90 0.64
N ASP A 48 -5.57 18.33 1.49
CA ASP A 48 -4.34 19.05 1.12
C ASP A 48 -3.12 18.12 1.05
N MET A 49 -3.29 16.80 1.27
CA MET A 49 -2.21 15.81 1.24
C MET A 49 -1.45 15.73 -0.10
N LEU A 50 -2.06 16.22 -1.19
CA LEU A 50 -1.48 16.30 -2.52
C LEU A 50 -1.77 17.68 -3.12
N PRO A 51 -0.82 18.29 -3.86
CA PRO A 51 -1.07 19.54 -4.56
C PRO A 51 -2.05 19.33 -5.73
N LEU A 52 -2.61 20.40 -6.29
CA LEU A 52 -3.45 20.31 -7.50
C LEU A 52 -2.68 19.65 -8.65
N GLY A 53 -3.27 18.64 -9.28
CA GLY A 53 -2.67 17.93 -10.41
C GLY A 53 -3.11 16.47 -10.52
N VAL A 54 -2.42 15.73 -11.38
CA VAL A 54 -2.54 14.27 -11.51
C VAL A 54 -1.31 13.64 -10.89
N HIS A 55 -1.51 12.80 -9.88
CA HIS A 55 -0.43 12.20 -9.09
C HIS A 55 -0.47 10.69 -9.18
N ALA A 56 0.71 10.10 -9.24
CA ALA A 56 0.89 8.66 -9.14
C ALA A 56 0.92 8.24 -7.66
N PRO A 57 0.60 6.98 -7.32
CA PRO A 57 0.56 6.53 -5.92
C PRO A 57 1.91 6.63 -5.21
N GLU A 58 3.04 6.57 -5.92
CA GLU A 58 4.38 6.79 -5.36
C GLU A 58 4.66 8.24 -4.89
N THR A 59 3.77 9.18 -5.21
CA THR A 59 3.82 10.56 -4.70
C THR A 59 3.29 10.67 -3.27
N LEU A 60 2.55 9.66 -2.79
CA LEU A 60 2.01 9.67 -1.43
C LEU A 60 3.13 9.71 -0.38
N ALA A 61 2.91 10.48 0.68
CA ALA A 61 3.84 10.55 1.79
C ALA A 61 3.97 9.17 2.47
N PRO A 62 5.17 8.78 2.95
CA PRO A 62 5.39 7.46 3.56
C PRO A 62 4.40 7.12 4.69
N GLU A 63 3.99 8.10 5.48
CA GLU A 63 3.06 7.95 6.60
C GLU A 63 1.64 7.60 6.12
N VAL A 64 1.23 8.15 4.97
CA VAL A 64 -0.03 7.79 4.30
C VAL A 64 0.06 6.35 3.81
N VAL A 65 1.17 5.99 3.14
CA VAL A 65 1.40 4.62 2.65
C VAL A 65 1.39 3.62 3.81
N GLY A 66 1.99 3.97 4.95
CA GLY A 66 1.98 3.17 6.17
C GLY A 66 0.55 2.88 6.66
N ARG A 67 -0.31 3.91 6.74
CA ARG A 67 -1.72 3.73 7.13
C ARG A 67 -2.50 2.87 6.14
N ILE A 68 -2.28 3.04 4.83
CA ILE A 68 -2.89 2.18 3.80
C ILE A 68 -2.48 0.73 4.01
N ILE A 69 -1.19 0.46 4.27
CA ILE A 69 -0.68 -0.88 4.53
C ILE A 69 -1.32 -1.48 5.79
N ASP A 70 -1.47 -0.69 6.85
CA ASP A 70 -2.11 -1.14 8.10
C ASP A 70 -3.58 -1.51 7.89
N THR A 71 -4.33 -0.71 7.12
CA THR A 71 -5.71 -1.04 6.73
C THR A 71 -5.75 -2.33 5.88
N MET A 72 -4.86 -2.47 4.91
CA MET A 72 -4.80 -3.70 4.10
C MET A 72 -4.51 -4.94 4.96
N ARG A 73 -3.61 -4.81 5.94
CA ARG A 73 -3.31 -5.87 6.91
C ARG A 73 -4.52 -6.20 7.78
N SER A 74 -5.27 -5.20 8.26
CA SER A 74 -6.48 -5.43 9.08
C SER A 74 -7.60 -6.14 8.31
N GLU A 75 -7.66 -5.91 6.99
CA GLU A 75 -8.58 -6.59 6.08
C GLU A 75 -8.06 -7.96 5.59
N GLY A 76 -6.95 -8.45 6.15
CA GLY A 76 -6.45 -9.81 5.94
C GLY A 76 -5.46 -9.98 4.80
N VAL A 77 -5.03 -8.90 4.13
CA VAL A 77 -3.92 -8.96 3.17
C VAL A 77 -2.61 -9.18 3.92
N ARG A 78 -1.84 -10.19 3.54
CA ARG A 78 -0.55 -10.49 4.18
C ARG A 78 0.54 -9.65 3.53
N ILE A 79 1.09 -8.69 4.27
CA ILE A 79 2.17 -7.81 3.82
C ILE A 79 3.35 -7.96 4.80
N GLU A 80 4.42 -8.58 4.33
CA GLU A 80 5.67 -8.84 5.07
C GLU A 80 6.82 -8.03 4.49
N GLY A 81 7.71 -7.51 5.33
CA GLY A 81 8.89 -6.74 4.93
C GLY A 81 9.26 -5.68 5.97
N PRO A 82 10.26 -4.83 5.70
CA PRO A 82 10.55 -3.65 6.51
C PRO A 82 9.34 -2.70 6.59
N GLU A 83 9.13 -2.06 7.74
CA GLU A 83 8.05 -1.10 7.93
C GLU A 83 8.26 0.17 7.08
N ILE A 84 7.15 0.80 6.68
CA ILE A 84 7.12 2.01 5.86
C ILE A 84 6.32 3.08 6.62
N GLY A 85 6.89 4.29 6.75
CA GLY A 85 6.16 5.45 7.28
C GLY A 85 6.03 5.54 8.81
N SER A 86 6.95 4.94 9.57
CA SER A 86 7.05 5.04 11.03
C SER A 86 7.60 6.37 11.52
#